data_AF-A0A848M0Y5-F1
#
_entry.id   AF-A0A848M0Y5-F1
#
_cell.length_a   1.000
_cell.length_b   1.000
_cell.length_c   1.000
_cell.angle_alpha   90.00
_cell.angle_beta   90.00
_cell.angle_gamma   90.00
#
_symmetry.space_group_name_H-M   'P 1'
#
loop_
_entity.id
_entity.type
_entity.pdbx_description
1 polymer ?
#
loop_
_entity_poly.entity_id
_entity_poly.type
_entity_poly.pdbx_seq_one_letter_code
_entity_poly.pdbx_strand_id
1 'polypeptide(L)'
;SLGRVGEKARLAVTLSTDRRLSDSEARRFLAARARLPLPAEEPALLLISHEDFQLRLYAKGREVARKEVGFGQAAGAKQVRGDNRTPKGMYFVTQKLRGDIPGPYSAFYGGHWIRVNYPNPWDADRGVASGFIDAKTRERIARDWVARKNTNASTRLGSGIGLHGWAGEWTLAESGGRLSWGCVVMHTPDITSLYDRIPEGTMVVLF
;
A
#
# COMPACT_ATOMS: atom_id res chain seq x y z
N SER A 1 50.95 -2.73 26.00
CA SER A 1 50.55 -2.67 24.58
C SER A 1 49.09 -3.09 24.49
N LEU A 2 48.19 -2.19 24.11
CA LEU A 2 47.72 -2.00 22.72
C LEU A 2 47.20 -3.29 22.05
N GLY A 3 45.89 -3.49 22.20
CA GLY A 3 44.88 -3.90 21.20
C GLY A 3 45.19 -4.96 20.14
N ARG A 4 44.27 -5.94 20.03
CA ARG A 4 43.79 -6.43 18.72
C ARG A 4 42.27 -6.53 18.74
N VAL A 5 41.64 -5.58 18.06
CA VAL A 5 40.22 -5.57 17.71
C VAL A 5 40.02 -6.61 16.60
N GLY A 6 39.15 -7.58 16.84
CA GLY A 6 38.75 -8.57 15.85
C GLY A 6 38.15 -7.89 14.61
N GLU A 7 38.53 -8.41 13.45
CA GLU A 7 38.21 -7.90 12.13
C GLU A 7 36.69 -7.72 11.94
N LYS A 8 36.26 -6.50 11.56
CA LYS A 8 34.88 -6.24 11.16
C LYS A 8 34.59 -7.03 9.88
N ALA A 9 33.85 -8.13 9.99
CA ALA A 9 33.28 -8.82 8.86
C ALA A 9 32.45 -7.83 8.03
N ARG A 10 32.90 -7.58 6.79
CA ARG A 10 32.18 -6.73 5.83
C ARG A 10 30.93 -7.50 5.39
N LEU A 11 29.75 -6.91 5.61
CA LEU A 11 28.51 -7.38 4.98
C LEU A 11 28.65 -7.24 3.46
N ALA A 12 28.90 -8.36 2.78
CA ALA A 12 28.76 -8.44 1.33
C ALA A 12 27.28 -8.66 1.02
N VAL A 13 26.63 -7.65 0.44
CA VAL A 13 25.28 -7.79 -0.13
C VAL A 13 25.45 -8.16 -1.60
N THR A 14 25.12 -9.41 -1.95
CA THR A 14 25.13 -9.90 -3.33
C THR A 14 23.74 -9.70 -3.93
N LEU A 15 23.65 -9.01 -5.07
CA LEU A 15 22.45 -8.98 -5.90
C LEU A 15 22.53 -10.10 -6.95
N SER A 16 21.39 -10.44 -7.56
CA SER A 16 21.22 -11.46 -8.61
C SER A 16 21.96 -11.17 -9.94
N THR A 17 22.90 -10.24 -9.96
CA THR A 17 23.84 -10.02 -11.05
C THR A 17 25.24 -10.02 -10.44
N ASP A 18 26.18 -10.79 -11.00
CA ASP A 18 27.53 -11.08 -10.46
C ASP A 18 28.46 -9.86 -10.28
N ARG A 19 27.92 -8.64 -10.24
CA ARG A 19 28.68 -7.41 -10.03
C ARG A 19 28.84 -7.12 -8.54
N ARG A 20 30.09 -7.21 -8.08
CA ARG A 20 30.50 -6.75 -6.74
C ARG A 20 30.45 -5.21 -6.69
N LEU A 21 29.71 -4.65 -5.74
CA LEU A 21 29.65 -3.20 -5.51
C LEU A 21 30.95 -2.70 -4.88
N SER A 22 31.42 -1.51 -5.27
CA SER A 22 32.45 -0.79 -4.50
C SER A 22 31.93 -0.42 -3.11
N ASP A 23 32.84 -0.14 -2.16
CA ASP A 23 32.44 0.22 -0.79
C ASP A 23 31.53 1.45 -0.73
N SER A 24 31.72 2.43 -1.62
CA SER A 24 30.88 3.63 -1.72
C SER A 24 29.50 3.33 -2.29
N GLU A 25 29.43 2.47 -3.30
CA GLU A 25 28.18 1.99 -3.87
C GLU A 25 27.41 1.12 -2.88
N ALA A 26 28.08 0.22 -2.17
CA ALA A 26 27.47 -0.61 -1.13
C ALA A 26 26.94 0.27 0.02
N ARG A 27 27.71 1.26 0.49
CA ARG A 27 27.24 2.22 1.51
C ARG A 27 26.08 3.05 1.02
N ARG A 28 26.10 3.54 -0.24
CA ARG A 28 24.99 4.30 -0.83
C ARG A 28 23.76 3.42 -1.02
N PHE A 29 23.95 2.18 -1.45
CA PHE A 29 22.93 1.16 -1.60
C PHE A 29 22.27 0.82 -0.26
N LEU A 30 23.06 0.59 0.78
CA LEU A 30 22.60 0.34 2.15
C LEU A 30 21.94 1.57 2.74
N ALA A 31 22.52 2.76 2.61
CA ALA A 31 21.92 4.00 3.13
C ALA A 31 20.57 4.34 2.46
N ALA A 32 20.45 4.07 1.16
CA ALA A 32 19.21 4.24 0.42
C ALA A 32 18.13 3.21 0.82
N ARG A 33 18.53 2.00 1.26
CA ARG A 33 17.63 0.90 1.62
C ARG A 33 17.40 0.70 3.12
N ALA A 34 18.25 1.27 3.97
CA ALA A 34 18.12 1.21 5.44
C ALA A 34 16.84 1.90 5.94
N ARG A 35 16.18 2.69 5.07
CA ARG A 35 14.92 3.38 5.35
C ARG A 35 13.73 2.75 4.64
N LEU A 36 13.94 1.69 3.86
CA LEU A 36 12.83 0.96 3.26
C LEU A 36 12.18 0.09 4.34
N PRO A 37 10.85 0.10 4.42
CA PRO A 37 10.12 -0.83 5.26
C PRO A 37 10.51 -2.28 4.93
N LEU A 38 10.72 -3.11 5.95
CA LEU A 38 10.96 -4.53 5.80
C LEU A 38 9.64 -5.27 6.07
N PRO A 39 8.92 -5.75 5.04
CA PRO A 39 7.58 -6.33 5.24
C PRO A 39 7.55 -7.51 6.22
N ALA A 40 8.64 -8.27 6.31
CA ALA A 40 8.78 -9.40 7.24
C ALA A 40 8.84 -8.98 8.72
N GLU A 41 9.23 -7.74 9.00
CA GLU A 41 9.34 -7.18 10.35
C GLU A 41 8.12 -6.36 10.77
N GLU A 42 7.18 -6.09 9.84
CA GLU A 42 5.96 -5.37 10.16
C GLU A 42 5.11 -6.18 11.17
N PRO A 43 4.56 -5.53 12.22
CA PRO A 43 3.68 -6.20 13.16
C PRO A 43 2.43 -6.74 12.48
N ALA A 44 1.94 -6.03 11.45
CA ALA A 44 0.87 -6.46 10.58
C ALA A 44 1.16 -6.04 9.12
N LEU A 45 0.84 -6.93 8.17
CA LEU A 45 1.02 -6.73 6.74
C LEU A 45 -0.19 -7.27 5.97
N LEU A 46 -0.73 -6.46 5.06
CA LEU A 46 -1.71 -6.89 4.08
C LEU A 46 -1.05 -7.12 2.73
N LEU A 47 -1.18 -8.32 2.19
CA LEU A 47 -0.81 -8.66 0.82
C LEU A 47 -2.11 -8.86 0.02
N ILE A 48 -2.33 -8.04 -1.00
CA ILE A 48 -3.57 -8.02 -1.77
C ILE A 48 -3.25 -8.27 -3.24
N SER A 49 -3.66 -9.44 -3.74
CA SER A 49 -3.48 -9.87 -5.12
C SER A 49 -4.66 -9.43 -5.98
N HIS A 50 -4.38 -8.60 -6.99
CA HIS A 50 -5.35 -8.20 -8.01
C HIS A 50 -5.71 -9.35 -8.95
N GLU A 51 -4.79 -10.30 -9.12
CA GLU A 51 -4.98 -11.47 -9.98
C GLU A 51 -5.90 -12.48 -9.31
N ASP A 52 -5.67 -12.75 -8.02
CA ASP A 52 -6.40 -13.79 -7.28
C ASP A 52 -7.65 -13.28 -6.55
N PHE A 53 -7.95 -11.98 -6.64
CA PHE A 53 -9.05 -11.35 -5.88
C PHE A 53 -8.99 -11.67 -4.38
N GLN A 54 -7.78 -11.57 -3.81
CA GLN A 54 -7.51 -12.08 -2.47
C GLN A 54 -6.67 -11.11 -1.64
N LEU A 55 -7.09 -10.93 -0.40
CA LEU A 55 -6.30 -10.35 0.68
C LEU A 55 -5.76 -11.44 1.61
N ARG A 56 -4.49 -11.34 1.97
CA ARG A 56 -3.85 -12.12 3.03
C ARG A 56 -3.35 -11.18 4.12
N LEU A 57 -3.72 -11.46 5.37
CA LEU A 57 -3.22 -10.76 6.55
C LEU A 57 -2.12 -11.59 7.20
N TYR A 58 -0.97 -10.95 7.39
CA TYR A 58 0.14 -11.49 8.15
C TYR A 58 0.29 -10.74 9.47
N ALA A 59 0.57 -11.46 10.55
CA ALA A 59 0.95 -10.92 11.84
C ALA A 59 2.31 -11.50 12.23
N LYS A 60 3.31 -10.64 12.46
CA LYS A 60 4.70 -11.04 12.77
C LYS A 60 5.23 -12.12 11.80
N GLY A 61 5.03 -11.89 10.50
CA GLY A 61 5.49 -12.79 9.43
C GLY A 61 4.70 -14.08 9.22
N ARG A 62 3.63 -14.34 9.98
CA ARG A 62 2.76 -15.53 9.82
C ARG A 62 1.42 -15.14 9.22
N GLU A 63 0.94 -15.88 8.22
CA GLU A 63 -0.41 -15.69 7.68
C GLU A 63 -1.45 -16.08 8.75
N VAL A 64 -2.37 -15.18 9.05
CA VAL A 64 -3.41 -15.37 10.09
C VAL A 64 -4.84 -15.22 9.55
N ALA A 65 -5.00 -14.72 8.33
CA ALA A 65 -6.29 -14.70 7.63
C ALA A 65 -6.10 -14.55 6.11
N ARG A 66 -7.10 -15.04 5.38
CA ARG A 66 -7.24 -14.92 3.93
C ARG A 66 -8.69 -14.60 3.60
N LYS A 67 -8.93 -13.63 2.73
CA LYS A 67 -10.25 -13.05 2.43
C LYS A 67 -10.41 -12.78 0.94
N GLU A 68 -11.62 -12.96 0.42
CA GLU A 68 -12.00 -12.54 -0.93
C GLU A 68 -12.13 -11.02 -0.97
N VAL A 69 -11.70 -10.40 -2.07
CA VAL A 69 -11.83 -8.95 -2.29
C VAL A 69 -12.20 -8.60 -3.72
N GLY A 70 -12.92 -7.51 -3.90
CA GLY A 70 -13.17 -6.86 -5.18
C GLY A 70 -12.33 -5.58 -5.35
N PHE A 71 -12.34 -5.04 -6.57
CA PHE A 71 -11.52 -3.90 -6.97
C PHE A 71 -12.35 -2.85 -7.72
N GLY A 72 -11.63 -1.84 -8.20
CA GLY A 72 -12.13 -0.88 -9.16
C GLY A 72 -12.67 -1.54 -10.43
N GLN A 73 -13.68 -0.89 -11.01
CA GLN A 73 -14.38 -1.34 -12.22
C GLN A 73 -13.45 -1.56 -13.42
N ALA A 74 -12.38 -0.79 -13.51
CA ALA A 74 -11.41 -0.90 -14.59
C ALA A 74 -10.21 -1.76 -14.21
N ALA A 75 -9.75 -2.57 -15.17
CA ALA A 75 -8.54 -3.38 -15.03
C ALA A 75 -7.25 -2.53 -15.12
N GLY A 76 -6.16 -3.09 -14.60
CA GLY A 76 -4.83 -2.46 -14.60
C GLY A 76 -4.59 -1.53 -13.41
N ALA A 77 -3.35 -1.05 -13.29
CA ALA A 77 -2.96 -0.16 -12.21
C ALA A 77 -3.47 1.27 -12.44
N LYS A 78 -3.89 1.93 -11.36
CA LYS A 78 -4.28 3.34 -11.34
C LYS A 78 -3.22 4.28 -11.92
N GLN A 79 -3.66 5.17 -12.80
CA GLN A 79 -2.85 6.19 -13.48
C GLN A 79 -3.33 7.62 -13.22
N VAL A 80 -4.65 7.84 -13.13
CA VAL A 80 -5.22 9.20 -13.03
C VAL A 80 -6.53 9.19 -12.22
N ARG A 81 -6.90 10.33 -11.64
CA ARG A 81 -8.19 10.52 -10.98
C ARG A 81 -9.34 10.11 -11.92
N GLY A 82 -10.29 9.34 -11.39
CA GLY A 82 -11.49 8.93 -12.13
C GLY A 82 -11.32 7.77 -13.11
N ASP A 83 -10.14 7.15 -13.19
CA ASP A 83 -9.92 5.98 -14.06
C ASP A 83 -10.56 4.67 -13.55
N ASN A 84 -11.20 4.70 -12.39
CA ASN A 84 -11.83 3.55 -11.72
C ASN A 84 -10.92 2.33 -11.57
N ARG A 85 -9.59 2.53 -11.53
CA ARG A 85 -8.60 1.49 -11.31
C ARG A 85 -8.14 1.50 -9.86
N THR A 86 -7.96 0.31 -9.28
CA THR A 86 -7.27 0.16 -8.00
C THR A 86 -5.76 0.30 -8.22
N PRO A 87 -5.04 1.07 -7.40
CA PRO A 87 -3.60 1.21 -7.55
C PRO A 87 -2.87 -0.09 -7.22
N LYS A 88 -1.68 -0.27 -7.80
CA LYS A 88 -0.71 -1.29 -7.39
C LYS A 88 0.48 -0.60 -6.73
N GLY A 89 1.10 -1.23 -5.73
CA GLY A 89 2.23 -0.69 -4.99
C GLY A 89 2.10 -0.86 -3.48
N MET A 90 3.00 -0.19 -2.76
CA MET A 90 3.07 -0.20 -1.30
C MET A 90 2.46 1.07 -0.71
N TYR A 91 1.65 0.90 0.33
CA TYR A 91 0.94 1.94 1.05
C TYR A 91 0.85 1.61 2.54
N PHE A 92 0.32 2.54 3.31
CA PHE A 92 0.05 2.38 4.73
C PHE A 92 -1.36 2.81 5.06
N VAL A 93 -1.98 2.11 6.02
CA VAL A 93 -3.24 2.54 6.61
C VAL A 93 -3.02 3.85 7.34
N THR A 94 -3.82 4.88 7.04
CA THR A 94 -3.66 6.23 7.62
C THR A 94 -4.86 6.75 8.37
N GLN A 95 -6.00 6.08 8.21
CA GLN A 95 -7.23 6.46 8.87
C GLN A 95 -8.17 5.27 8.90
N LYS A 96 -8.87 5.10 10.01
CA LYS A 96 -9.93 4.10 10.16
C LYS A 96 -11.21 4.74 10.68
N LEU A 97 -12.34 4.49 10.01
CA LEU A 97 -13.68 4.94 10.43
C LEU A 97 -14.64 3.73 10.49
N ARG A 98 -15.58 3.78 11.44
CA ARG A 98 -16.63 2.77 11.62
C ARG A 98 -17.95 3.46 11.97
N GLY A 99 -19.06 2.92 11.47
CA GLY A 99 -20.41 3.47 11.65
C GLY A 99 -20.79 4.41 10.50
N ASP A 100 -21.40 5.54 10.84
CA ASP A 100 -21.85 6.54 9.87
C ASP A 100 -20.67 7.28 9.24
N ILE A 101 -20.26 6.84 8.05
CA ILE A 101 -19.15 7.44 7.30
C ILE A 101 -19.74 8.47 6.33
N PRO A 102 -19.45 9.77 6.50
CA PRO A 102 -20.04 10.82 5.68
C PRO A 102 -19.44 10.84 4.27
N GLY A 103 -20.22 11.30 3.30
CA GLY A 103 -19.78 11.54 1.93
C GLY A 103 -20.72 10.95 0.88
N PRO A 104 -20.48 11.24 -0.40
CA PRO A 104 -21.38 10.83 -1.49
C PRO A 104 -21.43 9.32 -1.72
N TYR A 105 -20.51 8.55 -1.11
CA TYR A 105 -20.44 7.09 -1.23
C TYR A 105 -20.72 6.38 0.10
N SER A 106 -21.30 7.07 1.09
CA SER A 106 -21.57 6.53 2.43
C SER A 106 -22.27 5.17 2.41
N ALA A 107 -23.27 5.01 1.55
CA ALA A 107 -24.05 3.78 1.37
C ALA A 107 -23.20 2.58 0.92
N PHE A 108 -22.06 2.80 0.28
CA PHE A 108 -21.22 1.73 -0.28
C PHE A 108 -20.09 1.27 0.65
N TYR A 109 -19.90 1.93 1.80
CA TYR A 109 -18.78 1.60 2.69
C TYR A 109 -19.04 0.39 3.60
N GLY A 110 -20.28 -0.11 3.69
CA GLY A 110 -20.60 -1.26 4.55
C GLY A 110 -20.21 -1.02 6.02
N GLY A 111 -20.34 0.22 6.49
CA GLY A 111 -20.05 0.64 7.87
C GLY A 111 -18.58 0.71 8.27
N HIS A 112 -17.62 0.43 7.36
CA HIS A 112 -16.19 0.46 7.67
C HIS A 112 -15.37 1.09 6.55
N TRP A 113 -14.43 1.96 6.92
CA TRP A 113 -13.50 2.58 5.98
C TRP A 113 -12.08 2.52 6.53
N ILE A 114 -11.16 1.95 5.75
CA ILE A 114 -9.73 1.85 6.07
C ILE A 114 -8.96 2.54 4.94
N ARG A 115 -8.58 3.80 5.17
CA ARG A 115 -7.87 4.61 4.18
C ARG A 115 -6.42 4.17 4.05
N VAL A 116 -5.90 4.17 2.82
CA VAL A 116 -4.47 4.04 2.55
C VAL A 116 -3.88 5.32 1.96
N ASN A 117 -2.58 5.56 2.15
CA ASN A 117 -1.89 6.75 1.64
C ASN A 117 -1.49 6.69 0.15
N TYR A 118 -2.43 6.31 -0.72
CA TYR A 118 -2.28 6.58 -2.15
C TYR A 118 -2.41 8.10 -2.42
N PRO A 119 -1.53 8.71 -3.24
CA PRO A 119 -0.41 8.12 -3.99
C PRO A 119 0.87 7.90 -3.17
N ASN A 120 1.69 6.93 -3.57
CA ASN A 120 3.03 6.66 -3.04
C ASN A 120 4.15 7.35 -3.87
N PRO A 121 5.46 7.22 -3.52
CA PRO A 121 6.55 7.84 -4.27
C PRO A 121 6.64 7.40 -5.73
N TRP A 122 6.36 6.13 -6.04
CA TRP A 122 6.37 5.61 -7.40
C TRP A 122 5.22 6.16 -8.24
N ASP A 123 4.04 6.34 -7.64
CA ASP A 123 2.92 7.01 -8.29
C ASP A 123 3.25 8.48 -8.56
N ALA A 124 3.94 9.14 -7.63
CA ALA A 124 4.40 10.51 -7.79
C ALA A 124 5.45 10.65 -8.90
N ASP A 125 6.40 9.72 -9.00
CA ASP A 125 7.38 9.68 -10.08
C ASP A 125 6.70 9.58 -11.45
N ARG A 126 5.72 8.68 -11.58
CA ARG A 126 4.89 8.59 -12.79
C ARG A 126 4.11 9.88 -13.03
N GLY A 127 3.57 10.48 -11.98
CA GLY A 127 2.85 11.74 -12.05
C GLY A 127 3.70 12.91 -12.58
N VAL A 128 4.99 12.97 -12.22
CA VAL A 128 5.91 13.95 -12.80
C VAL A 128 6.15 13.66 -14.28
N ALA A 129 6.44 12.40 -14.63
CA ALA A 129 6.68 12.00 -16.01
C ALA A 129 5.47 12.27 -16.93
N SER A 130 4.25 12.17 -16.42
CA SER A 130 3.01 12.46 -17.15
C SER A 130 2.55 13.92 -17.07
N GLY A 131 3.31 14.82 -16.41
CA GLY A 131 2.92 16.22 -16.23
C GLY A 131 1.67 16.42 -15.35
N PHE A 132 1.34 15.43 -14.51
CA PHE A 132 0.19 15.48 -13.60
C PHE A 132 0.49 16.19 -12.28
N ILE A 133 1.76 16.22 -11.88
CA ILE A 133 2.26 16.93 -10.71
C ILE A 133 3.64 17.52 -10.97
N ASP A 134 4.05 18.51 -10.18
CA ASP A 134 5.41 19.06 -10.20
C ASP A 134 6.36 18.34 -9.22
N ALA A 135 7.65 18.66 -9.32
CA ALA A 135 8.69 18.08 -8.46
C ALA A 135 8.45 18.37 -6.96
N LYS A 136 7.94 19.57 -6.63
CA LYS A 136 7.63 19.97 -5.25
C LYS A 136 6.53 19.11 -4.64
N THR A 137 5.50 18.78 -5.42
CA THR A 137 4.40 17.90 -5.03
C THR A 137 4.89 16.47 -4.85
N ARG A 138 5.73 15.98 -5.77
CA ARG A 138 6.36 14.66 -5.67
C ARG A 138 7.16 14.50 -4.38
N GLU A 139 8.00 15.47 -4.04
CA GLU A 139 8.77 15.44 -2.79
C GLU A 139 7.88 15.45 -1.54
N ARG A 140 6.77 16.21 -1.58
CA ARG A 140 5.79 16.22 -0.48
C ARG A 140 5.15 14.84 -0.31
N ILE A 141 4.69 14.23 -1.41
CA ILE A 141 4.13 12.87 -1.40
C ILE A 141 5.14 11.90 -0.80
N ALA A 142 6.42 11.96 -1.23
CA ALA A 142 7.45 11.08 -0.70
C ALA A 142 7.68 11.25 0.81
N ARG A 143 7.74 12.49 1.31
CA ARG A 143 7.89 12.78 2.74
C ARG A 143 6.69 12.27 3.55
N ASP A 144 5.47 12.58 3.11
CA ASP A 144 4.25 12.19 3.82
C ASP A 144 4.04 10.68 3.81
N TRP A 145 4.38 10.01 2.69
CA TRP A 145 4.31 8.56 2.58
C TRP A 145 5.27 7.85 3.54
N VAL A 146 6.53 8.29 3.63
CA VAL A 146 7.52 7.75 4.58
C VAL A 146 7.05 7.95 6.02
N ALA A 147 6.40 9.07 6.31
CA ALA A 147 5.83 9.35 7.62
C ALA A 147 4.52 8.56 7.92
N ARG A 148 4.09 7.67 7.02
CA ARG A 148 2.79 6.96 7.07
C ARG A 148 1.61 7.91 7.26
N LYS A 149 1.67 9.10 6.64
CA LYS A 149 0.60 10.12 6.66
C LYS A 149 -0.19 10.11 5.36
N ASN A 150 -1.37 10.73 5.39
CA ASN A 150 -2.14 11.01 4.20
C ASN A 150 -1.30 11.85 3.22
N THR A 151 -1.24 11.41 1.96
CA THR A 151 -0.57 12.11 0.88
C THR A 151 -1.55 13.06 0.16
N ASN A 152 -1.02 14.00 -0.64
CA ASN A 152 -1.79 15.12 -1.18
C ASN A 152 -3.00 14.68 -2.03
N ALA A 153 -4.20 15.08 -1.60
CA ALA A 153 -5.48 14.69 -2.19
C ALA A 153 -5.89 15.45 -3.46
N SER A 154 -5.27 16.59 -3.75
CA SER A 154 -5.75 17.55 -4.76
C SER A 154 -5.11 17.41 -6.13
N THR A 155 -4.30 16.36 -6.34
CA THR A 155 -3.55 16.17 -7.59
C THR A 155 -4.38 15.44 -8.66
N ARG A 156 -3.90 15.47 -9.91
CA ARG A 156 -4.48 14.68 -11.02
C ARG A 156 -4.30 13.17 -10.84
N LEU A 157 -3.38 12.71 -9.99
CA LEU A 157 -3.28 11.29 -9.61
C LEU A 157 -4.52 10.81 -8.84
N GLY A 158 -5.20 11.72 -8.13
CA GLY A 158 -6.33 11.41 -7.28
C GLY A 158 -5.92 11.00 -5.87
N SER A 159 -6.90 10.58 -5.08
CA SER A 159 -6.74 10.14 -3.69
C SER A 159 -7.97 9.36 -3.24
N GLY A 160 -8.15 9.15 -1.94
CA GLY A 160 -9.35 8.51 -1.40
C GLY A 160 -9.43 7.02 -1.69
N ILE A 161 -8.29 6.35 -1.78
CA ILE A 161 -8.22 4.89 -1.89
C ILE A 161 -8.24 4.28 -0.49
N GLY A 162 -8.99 3.21 -0.32
CA GLY A 162 -9.08 2.47 0.92
C GLY A 162 -9.66 1.07 0.73
N LEU A 163 -9.82 0.37 1.84
CA LEU A 163 -10.58 -0.86 1.97
C LEU A 163 -11.91 -0.54 2.65
N HIS A 164 -13.01 -1.09 2.13
CA HIS A 164 -14.33 -0.95 2.72
C HIS A 164 -15.24 -2.15 2.43
N GLY A 165 -16.41 -2.20 3.06
CA GLY A 165 -17.45 -3.19 2.78
C GLY A 165 -18.16 -2.91 1.45
N TRP A 166 -19.40 -3.37 1.30
CA TRP A 166 -20.25 -3.03 0.16
C TRP A 166 -21.68 -2.71 0.61
N ALA A 167 -22.47 -2.10 -0.28
CA ALA A 167 -23.87 -1.76 0.01
C ALA A 167 -24.78 -3.00 0.13
N GLY A 168 -24.33 -4.15 -0.33
CA GLY A 168 -25.05 -5.42 -0.25
C GLY A 168 -24.11 -6.60 -0.50
N GLU A 169 -24.68 -7.79 -0.56
CA GLU A 169 -23.93 -9.00 -0.91
C GLU A 169 -23.47 -8.96 -2.37
N TRP A 170 -22.35 -9.61 -2.66
CA TRP A 170 -21.80 -9.73 -4.00
C TRP A 170 -21.01 -11.04 -4.12
N THR A 171 -20.77 -11.48 -5.35
CA THR A 171 -19.88 -12.62 -5.63
C THR A 171 -18.93 -12.28 -6.76
N LEU A 172 -17.77 -12.96 -6.83
CA LEU A 172 -16.89 -12.84 -7.99
C LEU A 172 -17.55 -13.32 -9.29
N ALA A 173 -18.40 -14.35 -9.21
CA ALA A 173 -19.08 -14.89 -10.38
C ALA A 173 -20.02 -13.87 -11.04
N GLU A 174 -20.77 -13.10 -10.25
CA GLU A 174 -21.75 -12.13 -10.75
C GLU A 174 -21.12 -10.78 -11.11
N SER A 175 -20.17 -10.31 -10.29
CA SER A 175 -19.60 -8.96 -10.42
C SER A 175 -18.26 -8.92 -11.18
N GLY A 176 -17.64 -10.09 -11.41
CA GLY A 176 -16.24 -10.18 -11.81
C GLY A 176 -15.26 -9.57 -10.81
N GLY A 177 -15.71 -9.27 -9.58
CA GLY A 177 -14.96 -8.51 -8.58
C GLY A 177 -14.67 -7.06 -8.99
N ARG A 178 -15.49 -6.47 -9.88
CA ARG A 178 -15.29 -5.11 -10.44
C ARG A 178 -16.40 -4.18 -9.95
N LEU A 179 -16.24 -3.66 -8.74
CA LEU A 179 -17.32 -2.99 -7.99
C LEU A 179 -17.10 -1.49 -7.85
N SER A 180 -15.94 -1.08 -7.33
CA SER A 180 -15.72 0.28 -6.82
C SER A 180 -15.18 1.24 -7.87
N TRP A 181 -14.98 2.50 -7.47
CA TRP A 181 -14.28 3.52 -8.25
C TRP A 181 -12.76 3.55 -8.03
N GLY A 182 -12.19 2.46 -7.48
CA GLY A 182 -10.74 2.29 -7.28
C GLY A 182 -10.33 1.76 -5.90
N CYS A 183 -11.27 1.63 -4.96
CA CYS A 183 -11.05 1.03 -3.66
C CYS A 183 -11.00 -0.51 -3.72
N VAL A 184 -10.50 -1.12 -2.65
CA VAL A 184 -10.65 -2.55 -2.41
C VAL A 184 -11.97 -2.77 -1.67
N VAL A 185 -12.80 -3.65 -2.19
CA VAL A 185 -14.11 -3.99 -1.62
C VAL A 185 -14.02 -5.34 -0.94
N MET A 186 -14.62 -5.47 0.23
CA MET A 186 -14.68 -6.71 1.00
C MET A 186 -16.13 -7.04 1.35
N HIS A 187 -16.39 -8.30 1.69
CA HIS A 187 -17.64 -8.67 2.36
C HIS A 187 -17.74 -7.98 3.72
N THR A 188 -18.96 -7.58 4.11
CA THR A 188 -19.18 -6.81 5.35
C THR A 188 -18.65 -7.51 6.61
N PRO A 189 -18.85 -8.83 6.80
CA PRO A 189 -18.23 -9.55 7.92
C PRO A 189 -16.70 -9.54 7.88
N ASP A 190 -16.12 -9.56 6.68
CA ASP A 190 -14.68 -9.63 6.48
C ASP A 190 -13.99 -8.30 6.75
N ILE A 191 -14.54 -7.17 6.29
CA ILE A 191 -14.00 -5.85 6.64
C ILE A 191 -14.15 -5.57 8.12
N THR A 192 -15.24 -6.01 8.76
CA THR A 192 -15.44 -5.89 10.21
C THR A 192 -14.33 -6.63 10.96
N SER A 193 -14.10 -7.90 10.63
CA SER A 193 -13.03 -8.68 11.26
C SER A 193 -11.63 -8.12 10.95
N LEU A 194 -11.39 -7.57 9.76
CA LEU A 194 -10.11 -6.96 9.41
C LEU A 194 -9.88 -5.68 10.23
N TYR A 195 -10.91 -4.82 10.31
CA TYR A 195 -10.86 -3.56 11.01
C TYR A 195 -10.39 -3.74 12.45
N ASP A 196 -10.92 -4.72 13.18
CA ASP A 196 -10.53 -4.93 14.58
C ASP A 196 -9.10 -5.49 14.76
N ARG A 197 -8.52 -6.08 13.71
CA ARG A 197 -7.21 -6.76 13.76
C ARG A 197 -6.03 -5.89 13.37
N ILE A 198 -6.24 -4.82 12.61
CA ILE A 198 -5.14 -4.00 12.08
C ILE A 198 -5.15 -2.57 12.67
N PRO A 199 -4.01 -2.07 13.17
CA PRO A 199 -3.90 -0.67 13.58
C PRO A 199 -3.69 0.27 12.37
N GLU A 200 -3.87 1.57 12.59
CA GLU A 200 -3.30 2.58 11.69
C GLU A 200 -1.77 2.42 11.63
N GLY A 201 -1.19 2.75 10.48
CA GLY A 201 0.20 2.48 10.15
C GLY A 201 0.44 1.10 9.54
N THR A 202 -0.52 0.16 9.55
CA THR A 202 -0.36 -1.16 8.92
C THR A 202 0.07 -1.05 7.46
N MET A 203 1.07 -1.84 7.07
CA MET A 203 1.54 -1.89 5.68
C MET A 203 0.53 -2.62 4.79
N VAL A 204 0.32 -2.07 3.60
CA VAL A 204 -0.53 -2.65 2.56
C VAL A 204 0.24 -2.73 1.25
N VAL A 205 0.30 -3.92 0.66
CA VAL A 205 0.91 -4.16 -0.66
C VAL A 205 -0.18 -4.68 -1.60
N LEU A 206 -0.45 -3.92 -2.65
CA LEU A 206 -1.38 -4.23 -3.74
C LEU A 206 -0.57 -4.64 -4.96
N PHE A 207 -0.74 -5.87 -5.48
CA PHE A 207 0.07 -6.39 -6.60
C PHE A 207 -0.76 -7.12 -7.66
#